data_AF-A0A7J2L3Q0-F1
#
_entry.id   AF-A0A7J2L3Q0-F1
#
_cell.length_a   1.000
_cell.length_b   1.000
_cell.length_c   1.000
_cell.angle_alpha   90.00
_cell.angle_beta   90.00
_cell.angle_gamma   90.00
#
_symmetry.space_group_name_H-M   'P 1'
#
loop_
_entity.id
_entity.type
_entity.pdbx_description
1 polymer ?
#
loop_
_entity_poly.entity_id
_entity_poly.type
_entity_poly.pdbx_seq_one_letter_code
_entity_poly.pdbx_strand_id
1 'polypeptide(L)'
;MVYKVCRLLGMTGNYDTYLNFTFDILSSALKKLCEESGVCHKHGCGIAWLHGKKWEVKRDSKPLWESSELKKLINWTRTKAMIIHARRSTYPEYSLQGPKLENAHPFFDEVIGFRWVFVQNGYARFDKTRVRIRPQDRIMEYKGRAFGLSSYGVDSEVFFRIFMHELREYGGEEPRNVINTLEAVLKSGIITDYHSLNFIMGSHRYLYALRYYNEEREEYEQKYT
;
A
#
# COMPACT_ATOMS: atom_id res chain seq x y z
N MET A 1 7.52 23.61 -3.91
CA MET A 1 7.13 22.32 -4.53
C MET A 1 6.72 21.35 -3.42
N VAL A 2 5.80 20.41 -3.67
CA VAL A 2 5.24 19.59 -2.58
C VAL A 2 5.32 18.09 -2.92
N TYR A 3 6.11 17.35 -2.14
CA TYR A 3 6.31 15.91 -2.26
C TYR A 3 5.00 15.13 -2.17
N LYS A 4 4.68 14.35 -3.21
CA LYS A 4 3.49 13.49 -3.23
C LYS A 4 3.77 12.15 -2.52
N VAL A 5 4.06 12.26 -1.23
CA VAL A 5 4.40 11.14 -0.34
C VAL A 5 3.18 10.83 0.54
N CYS A 6 2.87 9.56 0.73
CA CYS A 6 1.79 9.10 1.59
C CYS A 6 2.22 9.01 3.07
N ARG A 7 1.28 8.67 3.96
CA ARG A 7 1.58 8.30 5.35
C ARG A 7 1.04 6.91 5.65
N LEU A 8 1.86 6.13 6.34
CA LEU A 8 1.63 4.73 6.70
C LEU A 8 1.74 4.62 8.22
N LEU A 9 0.89 3.81 8.86
CA LEU A 9 1.07 3.35 10.23
C LEU A 9 0.79 1.85 10.29
N GLY A 10 1.66 1.10 10.96
CA GLY A 10 1.44 -0.30 11.29
C GLY A 10 1.55 -0.48 12.80
N MET A 11 0.64 -1.26 13.38
CA MET A 11 0.59 -1.57 14.79
C MET A 11 0.40 -3.06 14.97
N THR A 12 1.09 -3.65 15.93
CA THR A 12 0.95 -5.06 16.29
C THR A 12 1.02 -5.24 17.80
N GLY A 13 0.38 -6.27 18.32
CA GLY A 13 0.34 -6.61 19.74
C GLY A 13 0.07 -8.10 19.97
N ASN A 14 0.28 -8.55 21.20
CA ASN A 14 0.19 -9.97 21.55
C ASN A 14 -1.26 -10.45 21.75
N TYR A 15 -2.19 -9.52 22.01
CA TYR A 15 -3.60 -9.77 22.33
C TYR A 15 -4.51 -8.82 21.57
N ASP A 16 -5.78 -9.22 21.34
CA ASP A 16 -6.76 -8.37 20.68
C ASP A 16 -7.12 -7.20 21.60
N THR A 17 -6.72 -5.99 21.20
CA THR A 17 -6.95 -4.75 21.95
C THR A 17 -7.64 -3.71 21.09
N TYR A 18 -8.26 -2.71 21.73
CA TYR A 18 -8.70 -1.50 21.06
C TYR A 18 -7.48 -0.63 20.76
N LEU A 19 -7.40 -0.14 19.53
CA LEU A 19 -6.40 0.83 19.06
C LEU A 19 -7.08 2.17 18.73
N ASN A 20 -8.08 2.52 19.52
CA ASN A 20 -8.98 3.65 19.28
C ASN A 20 -8.29 5.02 19.37
N PHE A 21 -7.23 5.15 20.17
CA PHE A 21 -6.43 6.38 20.25
C PHE A 21 -5.81 6.77 18.90
N THR A 22 -5.62 5.79 18.02
CA THR A 22 -4.89 5.95 16.75
C THR A 22 -5.61 6.87 15.78
N PHE A 23 -6.96 6.81 15.69
CA PHE A 23 -7.69 7.62 14.72
C PHE A 23 -7.54 9.11 14.99
N ASP A 24 -7.81 9.54 16.22
CA ASP A 24 -7.82 10.97 16.56
C ASP A 24 -6.40 11.56 16.50
N ILE A 25 -5.37 10.81 16.94
CA ILE A 25 -3.97 11.24 16.84
C ILE A 25 -3.53 11.37 15.38
N LEU A 26 -3.73 10.33 14.56
CA LEU A 26 -3.34 10.38 13.14
C LEU A 26 -4.12 11.44 12.38
N SER A 27 -5.43 11.54 12.58
CA SER A 27 -6.28 12.53 11.92
C SER A 27 -5.84 13.95 12.26
N SER A 28 -5.56 14.23 13.54
CA SER A 28 -5.09 15.54 13.99
C SER A 28 -3.71 15.87 13.40
N ALA A 29 -2.77 14.91 13.43
CA ALA A 29 -1.44 15.10 12.86
C ALA A 29 -1.48 15.36 11.35
N LEU A 30 -2.30 14.60 10.61
CA LEU A 30 -2.44 14.76 9.16
C LEU A 30 -3.13 16.07 8.79
N LYS A 31 -4.15 16.47 9.55
CA LYS A 31 -4.86 17.75 9.36
C LYS A 31 -3.93 18.93 9.64
N LYS A 32 -3.22 18.92 10.76
CA LYS A 32 -2.21 19.92 11.12
C LYS A 32 -1.12 20.02 10.05
N LEU A 33 -0.60 18.89 9.57
CA LEU A 33 0.39 18.87 8.49
C LEU A 33 -0.16 19.52 7.21
N CYS A 34 -1.41 19.25 6.84
CA CYS A 34 -2.06 19.87 5.69
C CYS A 34 -2.21 21.39 5.85
N GLU A 35 -2.64 21.85 7.03
CA GLU A 35 -2.85 23.27 7.34
C GLU A 35 -1.52 24.06 7.41
N GLU A 36 -0.48 23.50 8.02
CA GLU A 36 0.79 24.21 8.25
C GLU A 36 1.74 24.16 7.05
N SER A 37 1.77 23.04 6.32
CA SER A 37 2.75 22.82 5.24
C SER A 37 2.14 22.71 3.83
N GLY A 38 0.81 22.69 3.71
CA GLY A 38 0.12 22.41 2.45
C GLY A 38 0.24 20.96 1.96
N VAL A 39 0.86 20.07 2.74
CA VAL A 39 1.06 18.64 2.42
C VAL A 39 -0.19 17.85 2.82
N CYS A 40 -1.22 17.90 1.98
CA CYS A 40 -2.52 17.29 2.27
C CYS A 40 -2.68 15.85 1.75
N HIS A 41 -3.01 14.92 2.65
CA HIS A 41 -3.26 13.50 2.35
C HIS A 41 -4.76 13.27 2.10
N LYS A 42 -5.30 13.95 1.10
CA LYS A 42 -6.74 14.03 0.81
C LYS A 42 -7.24 13.08 -0.27
N HIS A 43 -6.37 12.25 -0.84
CA HIS A 43 -6.68 11.43 -2.02
C HIS A 43 -7.17 10.02 -1.66
N GLY A 44 -7.86 9.90 -0.52
CA GLY A 44 -8.36 8.64 0.05
C GLY A 44 -7.56 8.15 1.27
N CYS A 45 -8.14 7.20 1.97
CA CYS A 45 -7.53 6.52 3.11
C CYS A 45 -8.04 5.08 3.21
N GLY A 46 -7.42 4.30 4.08
CA GLY A 46 -7.89 2.95 4.35
C GLY A 46 -7.21 2.32 5.54
N ILE A 47 -7.82 1.24 6.00
CA ILE A 47 -7.34 0.40 7.08
C ILE A 47 -7.37 -1.07 6.67
N ALA A 48 -6.42 -1.82 7.21
CA ALA A 48 -6.50 -3.26 7.33
C ALA A 48 -6.41 -3.62 8.81
N TRP A 49 -7.20 -4.58 9.27
CA TRP A 49 -7.10 -5.10 10.63
C TRP A 49 -7.18 -6.62 10.62
N LEU A 50 -6.48 -7.24 11.55
CA LEU A 50 -6.50 -8.69 11.71
C LEU A 50 -7.69 -9.10 12.56
N HIS A 51 -8.59 -9.90 12.01
CA HIS A 51 -9.72 -10.49 12.72
C HIS A 51 -9.56 -12.01 12.75
N GLY A 52 -9.25 -12.56 13.93
CA GLY A 52 -8.83 -13.95 14.06
C GLY A 52 -7.52 -14.20 13.30
N LYS A 53 -7.57 -14.97 12.21
CA LYS A 53 -6.42 -15.27 11.33
C LYS A 53 -6.54 -14.65 9.93
N LYS A 54 -7.52 -13.78 9.71
CA LYS A 54 -7.80 -13.17 8.40
C LYS A 54 -7.70 -11.66 8.50
N TRP A 55 -7.10 -11.06 7.48
CA TRP A 55 -7.11 -9.62 7.33
C TRP A 55 -8.43 -9.16 6.74
N GLU A 56 -8.99 -8.12 7.32
CA GLU A 56 -10.09 -7.35 6.73
C GLU A 56 -9.59 -6.01 6.26
N VAL A 57 -10.25 -5.44 5.25
CA VAL A 57 -9.83 -4.17 4.62
C VAL A 57 -11.05 -3.27 4.44
N LYS A 58 -10.90 -1.99 4.81
CA LYS A 58 -11.86 -0.94 4.47
C LYS A 58 -11.11 0.26 3.91
N ARG A 59 -11.61 0.80 2.82
CA ARG A 59 -11.10 2.01 2.17
C ARG A 59 -12.19 3.10 2.18
N ASP A 60 -11.76 4.35 2.09
CA ASP A 60 -12.62 5.52 1.91
C ASP A 60 -11.95 6.47 0.90
N SER A 61 -12.77 7.15 0.08
CA SER A 61 -12.28 8.17 -0.85
C SER A 61 -11.98 9.50 -0.14
N LYS A 62 -12.54 9.70 1.06
CA LYS A 62 -12.28 10.86 1.92
C LYS A 62 -10.88 10.82 2.55
N PRO A 63 -10.31 11.96 2.96
CA PRO A 63 -9.18 11.96 3.87
C PRO A 63 -9.52 11.27 5.19
N LEU A 64 -8.50 10.77 5.89
CA LEU A 64 -8.68 10.05 7.15
C LEU A 64 -9.46 10.88 8.19
N TRP A 65 -9.14 12.17 8.31
CA TRP A 65 -9.77 13.08 9.29
C TRP A 65 -11.25 13.42 8.99
N GLU A 66 -11.78 13.03 7.83
CA GLU A 66 -13.20 13.21 7.44
C GLU A 66 -13.97 11.89 7.34
N SER A 67 -13.30 10.73 7.47
CA SER A 67 -13.95 9.43 7.34
C SER A 67 -14.62 9.01 8.66
N SER A 68 -15.93 9.25 8.77
CA SER A 68 -16.73 8.77 9.89
C SER A 68 -16.76 7.24 9.98
N GLU A 69 -16.68 6.56 8.84
CA GLU A 69 -16.72 5.10 8.77
C GLU A 69 -15.40 4.49 9.28
N LEU A 70 -14.25 5.02 8.85
CA LEU A 70 -12.97 4.56 9.39
C LEU A 70 -12.80 4.96 10.87
N LYS A 71 -13.34 6.11 11.29
CA LYS A 71 -13.39 6.49 12.72
C LYS A 71 -14.08 5.42 13.55
N LYS A 72 -15.29 5.03 13.16
CA LYS A 72 -16.05 3.98 13.87
C LYS A 72 -15.28 2.67 13.90
N LEU A 73 -14.73 2.24 12.75
CA LEU A 73 -13.99 0.98 12.68
C LEU A 73 -12.74 1.00 13.56
N ILE A 74 -11.89 2.02 13.47
CA ILE A 74 -10.67 2.10 14.29
C ILE A 74 -11.02 2.18 15.78
N ASN A 75 -12.08 2.90 16.15
CA ASN A 75 -12.44 3.09 17.56
C ASN A 75 -13.03 1.84 18.21
N TRP A 76 -13.75 1.01 17.44
CA TRP A 76 -14.50 -0.12 17.99
C TRP A 76 -13.98 -1.49 17.58
N THR A 77 -12.93 -1.55 16.76
CA THR A 77 -12.29 -2.82 16.38
C THR A 77 -11.27 -3.23 17.42
N ARG A 78 -11.45 -4.44 17.95
CA ARG A 78 -10.40 -5.15 18.68
C ARG A 78 -9.57 -5.96 17.70
N THR A 79 -8.25 -5.78 17.74
CA THR A 79 -7.34 -6.51 16.85
C THR A 79 -5.94 -6.59 17.44
N LYS A 80 -5.22 -7.67 17.09
CA LYS A 80 -3.78 -7.81 17.32
C LYS A 80 -2.92 -7.04 16.33
N ALA A 81 -3.43 -6.71 15.15
CA ALA A 81 -2.63 -6.01 14.15
C ALA A 81 -3.49 -5.10 13.26
N MET A 82 -3.02 -3.89 13.02
CA MET A 82 -3.70 -2.89 12.20
C MET A 82 -2.70 -2.15 11.31
N ILE A 83 -3.11 -1.88 10.08
CA ILE A 83 -2.36 -1.05 9.13
C ILE A 83 -3.28 0.07 8.67
N ILE A 84 -2.81 1.31 8.71
CA ILE A 84 -3.55 2.49 8.29
C ILE A 84 -2.74 3.21 7.21
N HIS A 85 -3.43 3.71 6.18
CA HIS A 85 -2.83 4.47 5.12
C HIS A 85 -3.63 5.73 4.80
N ALA A 86 -2.94 6.87 4.72
CA ALA A 86 -3.49 8.12 4.21
C ALA A 86 -2.83 8.45 2.86
N ARG A 87 -3.65 8.50 1.80
CA ARG A 87 -3.18 8.57 0.42
C ARG A 87 -2.94 10.00 -0.01
N ARG A 88 -1.82 10.17 -0.70
CA ARG A 88 -1.54 11.33 -1.55
C ARG A 88 -1.16 10.83 -2.95
N SER A 89 -2.16 10.76 -3.84
CA SER A 89 -1.98 10.31 -5.23
C SER A 89 -0.84 11.06 -5.95
N THR A 90 0.07 10.31 -6.56
CA THR A 90 1.11 10.81 -7.47
C THR A 90 0.55 11.15 -8.85
N TYR A 91 -0.46 10.39 -9.30
CA TYR A 91 -1.18 10.54 -10.57
C TYR A 91 -2.13 11.75 -10.60
N PRO A 92 -2.43 12.33 -11.78
CA PRO A 92 -3.40 13.40 -11.96
C PRO A 92 -4.80 12.98 -11.60
N GLU A 93 -5.61 13.97 -11.25
CA GLU A 93 -7.01 13.78 -10.89
C GLU A 93 -7.84 13.19 -12.03
N TYR A 94 -7.60 13.64 -13.27
CA TYR A 94 -8.32 13.17 -14.45
C TYR A 94 -7.96 11.73 -14.88
N SER A 95 -6.85 11.18 -14.37
CA SER A 95 -6.37 9.85 -14.79
C SER A 95 -7.15 8.71 -14.12
N LEU A 96 -7.18 7.54 -14.74
CA LEU A 96 -7.79 6.35 -14.13
C LEU A 96 -7.11 5.97 -12.80
N GLN A 97 -5.81 6.20 -12.69
CA GLN A 97 -4.97 5.95 -11.52
C GLN A 97 -5.01 7.06 -10.46
N GLY A 98 -5.77 8.13 -10.71
CA GLY A 98 -5.93 9.28 -9.84
C GLY A 98 -6.58 8.98 -8.47
N PRO A 99 -7.14 10.00 -7.80
CA PRO A 99 -7.74 9.91 -6.46
C PRO A 99 -9.10 9.20 -6.48
N LYS A 100 -9.10 7.90 -6.77
CA LYS A 100 -10.28 7.01 -6.72
C LYS A 100 -10.18 6.04 -5.55
N LEU A 101 -11.32 5.58 -5.05
CA LEU A 101 -11.42 4.62 -3.95
C LEU A 101 -10.64 3.33 -4.24
N GLU A 102 -10.72 2.85 -5.48
CA GLU A 102 -10.08 1.61 -5.93
C GLU A 102 -8.56 1.68 -5.91
N ASN A 103 -8.02 2.89 -6.07
CA ASN A 103 -6.60 3.17 -6.05
C ASN A 103 -6.08 3.47 -4.63
N ALA A 104 -6.95 3.47 -3.62
CA ALA A 104 -6.56 3.62 -2.23
C ALA A 104 -6.03 2.30 -1.66
N HIS A 105 -4.95 2.39 -0.91
CA HIS A 105 -4.49 1.30 -0.05
C HIS A 105 -5.44 1.08 1.13
N PRO A 106 -5.41 -0.10 1.80
CA PRO A 106 -4.55 -1.26 1.51
C PRO A 106 -4.99 -2.12 0.33
N PHE A 107 -4.02 -2.66 -0.42
CA PHE A 107 -4.24 -3.75 -1.37
C PHE A 107 -4.19 -5.09 -0.66
N PHE A 108 -4.83 -6.12 -1.22
CA PHE A 108 -4.80 -7.46 -0.66
C PHE A 108 -4.81 -8.53 -1.74
N ASP A 109 -4.24 -9.69 -1.40
CA ASP A 109 -4.20 -10.88 -2.26
C ASP A 109 -4.27 -12.15 -1.40
N GLU A 110 -4.65 -13.27 -1.99
CA GLU A 110 -4.63 -14.58 -1.35
C GLU A 110 -3.53 -15.46 -1.94
N VAL A 111 -2.53 -15.76 -1.12
CA VAL A 111 -1.36 -16.55 -1.51
C VAL A 111 -1.14 -17.63 -0.46
N ILE A 112 -1.05 -18.89 -0.94
CA ILE A 112 -0.83 -20.09 -0.11
C ILE A 112 -1.89 -20.20 1.02
N GLY A 113 -3.16 -19.91 0.69
CA GLY A 113 -4.28 -20.05 1.63
C GLY A 113 -4.41 -18.93 2.67
N PHE A 114 -3.57 -17.91 2.61
CA PHE A 114 -3.62 -16.77 3.53
C PHE A 114 -3.83 -15.47 2.78
N ARG A 115 -4.61 -14.56 3.39
CA ARG A 115 -4.79 -13.20 2.89
C ARG A 115 -3.62 -12.34 3.34
N TRP A 116 -3.00 -11.67 2.38
CA TRP A 116 -1.93 -10.71 2.56
C TRP A 116 -2.49 -9.31 2.34
N VAL A 117 -2.03 -8.34 3.12
CA VAL A 117 -2.40 -6.93 2.96
C VAL A 117 -1.15 -6.08 2.78
N PHE A 118 -1.25 -5.04 1.95
CA PHE A 118 -0.09 -4.26 1.54
C PHE A 118 -0.42 -2.77 1.42
N VAL A 119 0.44 -1.94 1.99
CA VAL A 119 0.42 -0.49 1.86
C VAL A 119 1.80 0.00 1.46
N GLN A 120 1.90 0.90 0.49
CA GLN A 120 3.17 1.45 0.04
C GLN A 120 3.16 2.98 0.00
N ASN A 121 4.32 3.55 0.28
CA ASN A 121 4.63 4.95 0.13
C ASN A 121 5.84 5.15 -0.81
N GLY A 122 5.56 5.79 -1.94
CA GLY A 122 6.53 6.08 -2.98
C GLY A 122 5.96 5.74 -4.35
N TYR A 123 6.85 5.62 -5.34
CA TYR A 123 6.46 5.20 -6.68
C TYR A 123 7.45 4.16 -7.23
N ALA A 124 6.96 3.35 -8.16
CA ALA A 124 7.74 2.40 -8.93
C ALA A 124 7.31 2.42 -10.41
N ARG A 125 8.27 2.21 -11.30
CA ARG A 125 8.04 1.93 -12.72
C ARG A 125 8.63 0.57 -13.03
N PHE A 126 7.95 -0.15 -13.92
CA PHE A 126 8.31 -1.52 -14.27
C PHE A 126 8.72 -1.59 -15.74
N ASP A 127 9.55 -2.58 -16.04
CA ASP A 127 9.90 -2.93 -17.41
C ASP A 127 8.63 -3.35 -18.18
N LYS A 128 8.24 -2.51 -19.15
CA LYS A 128 7.02 -2.70 -19.97
C LYS A 128 7.08 -3.92 -20.87
N THR A 129 8.27 -4.45 -21.14
CA THR A 129 8.42 -5.70 -21.91
C THR A 129 8.06 -6.92 -21.06
N ARG A 130 8.19 -6.82 -19.74
CA ARG A 130 7.95 -7.89 -18.76
C ARG A 130 6.61 -7.74 -18.04
N VAL A 131 6.13 -6.52 -17.86
CA VAL A 131 4.89 -6.18 -17.16
C VAL A 131 4.02 -5.30 -18.06
N ARG A 132 2.87 -5.82 -18.48
CA ARG A 132 1.88 -5.05 -19.25
C ARG A 132 0.69 -4.76 -18.36
N ILE A 133 0.20 -3.52 -18.39
CA ILE A 133 -0.95 -3.09 -17.58
C ILE A 133 -2.01 -2.58 -18.53
N ARG A 134 -3.25 -3.04 -18.34
CA ARG A 134 -4.46 -2.58 -19.02
C ARG A 134 -5.38 -1.92 -17.99
N PRO A 135 -5.25 -0.61 -17.75
CA PRO A 135 -5.98 0.09 -16.69
C PRO A 135 -7.49 -0.02 -16.78
N GLN A 136 -8.04 0.09 -17.99
CA GLN A 136 -9.48 0.04 -18.26
C GLN A 136 -10.08 -1.30 -17.85
N ASP A 137 -9.35 -2.39 -18.15
CA ASP A 137 -9.75 -3.75 -17.82
C ASP A 137 -9.39 -4.14 -16.37
N ARG A 138 -8.58 -3.30 -15.70
CA ARG A 138 -7.94 -3.61 -14.41
C ARG A 138 -7.21 -4.95 -14.45
N ILE A 139 -6.41 -5.15 -15.49
CA ILE A 139 -5.60 -6.37 -15.68
C ILE A 139 -4.13 -5.99 -15.76
N MET A 140 -3.26 -6.82 -15.20
CA MET A 140 -1.84 -6.83 -15.54
C MET A 140 -1.42 -8.21 -16.05
N GLU A 141 -0.41 -8.23 -16.91
CA GLU A 141 0.24 -9.44 -17.39
C GLU A 141 1.68 -9.46 -16.91
N TYR A 142 2.09 -10.59 -16.33
CA TYR A 142 3.44 -10.82 -15.83
C TYR A 142 3.80 -12.30 -15.98
N LYS A 143 5.00 -12.59 -16.51
CA LYS A 143 5.49 -13.97 -16.79
C LYS A 143 4.46 -14.85 -17.52
N GLY A 144 3.78 -14.27 -18.52
CA GLY A 144 2.78 -14.97 -19.34
C GLY A 144 1.45 -15.28 -18.65
N ARG A 145 1.22 -14.76 -17.43
CA ARG A 145 -0.05 -14.89 -16.69
C ARG A 145 -0.74 -13.54 -16.60
N ALA A 146 -2.08 -13.56 -16.66
CA ALA A 146 -2.92 -12.38 -16.41
C ALA A 146 -3.41 -12.38 -14.97
N PHE A 147 -3.37 -11.21 -14.32
CA PHE A 147 -3.80 -10.98 -12.95
C PHE A 147 -4.83 -9.85 -12.92
N GLY A 148 -5.94 -10.08 -12.22
CA GLY A 148 -6.92 -9.04 -11.93
C GLY A 148 -6.38 -8.05 -10.89
N LEU A 149 -6.72 -6.79 -11.07
CA LEU A 149 -6.36 -5.69 -10.19
C LEU A 149 -7.62 -5.13 -9.51
N SER A 150 -7.50 -4.77 -8.25
CA SER A 150 -8.55 -4.05 -7.52
C SER A 150 -8.55 -2.56 -7.87
N SER A 151 -7.39 -2.02 -8.27
CA SER A 151 -7.17 -0.65 -8.73
C SER A 151 -7.14 -0.56 -10.26
N TYR A 152 -6.95 0.67 -10.77
CA TYR A 152 -6.69 0.92 -12.20
C TYR A 152 -5.21 0.75 -12.58
N GLY A 153 -4.49 -0.15 -11.90
CA GLY A 153 -3.06 -0.39 -12.15
C GLY A 153 -2.16 0.70 -11.61
N VAL A 154 -2.42 1.14 -10.38
CA VAL A 154 -1.41 1.93 -9.65
C VAL A 154 -0.19 1.07 -9.38
N ASP A 155 0.98 1.68 -9.48
CA ASP A 155 2.28 1.06 -9.31
C ASP A 155 2.44 0.21 -8.04
N SER A 156 1.89 0.66 -6.93
CA SER A 156 1.90 -0.04 -5.64
C SER A 156 1.13 -1.37 -5.66
N GLU A 157 -0.03 -1.45 -6.33
CA GLU A 157 -0.71 -2.73 -6.49
C GLU A 157 0.05 -3.63 -7.47
N VAL A 158 0.60 -3.07 -8.55
CA VAL A 158 1.39 -3.82 -9.52
C VAL A 158 2.62 -4.45 -8.87
N PHE A 159 3.37 -3.68 -8.06
CA PHE A 159 4.49 -4.20 -7.28
C PHE A 159 4.03 -5.33 -6.35
N PHE A 160 2.94 -5.12 -5.63
CA PHE A 160 2.40 -6.11 -4.72
C PHE A 160 2.01 -7.42 -5.44
N ARG A 161 1.38 -7.35 -6.62
CA ARG A 161 1.03 -8.53 -7.43
C ARG A 161 2.25 -9.28 -7.94
N ILE A 162 3.28 -8.57 -8.40
CA ILE A 162 4.57 -9.17 -8.77
C ILE A 162 5.14 -9.90 -7.56
N PHE A 163 5.21 -9.22 -6.42
CA PHE A 163 5.80 -9.78 -5.21
C PHE A 163 5.04 -11.03 -4.72
N MET A 164 3.72 -11.00 -4.73
CA MET A 164 2.86 -12.13 -4.37
C MET A 164 2.98 -13.31 -5.33
N HIS A 165 3.15 -13.04 -6.64
CA HIS A 165 3.43 -14.08 -7.61
C HIS A 165 4.79 -14.73 -7.34
N GLU A 166 5.86 -13.94 -7.19
CA GLU A 166 7.19 -14.47 -6.93
C GLU A 166 7.25 -15.22 -5.59
N LEU A 167 6.54 -14.76 -4.56
CA LEU A 167 6.49 -15.43 -3.26
C LEU A 167 5.85 -16.83 -3.37
N ARG A 168 4.80 -16.95 -4.17
CA ARG A 168 4.14 -18.23 -4.46
C ARG A 168 5.07 -19.19 -5.18
N GLU A 169 5.78 -18.72 -6.20
CA GLU A 169 6.69 -19.55 -6.99
C GLU A 169 7.96 -19.92 -6.22
N TYR A 170 8.45 -19.02 -5.36
CA TYR A 170 9.62 -19.29 -4.50
C TYR A 170 9.33 -20.34 -3.42
N GLY A 171 8.13 -20.33 -2.84
CA GLY A 171 7.73 -21.26 -1.78
C GLY A 171 8.44 -21.02 -0.45
N GLY A 172 8.60 -22.07 0.37
CA GLY A 172 9.27 -21.99 1.69
C GLY A 172 8.40 -21.38 2.81
N GLU A 173 9.04 -21.05 3.93
CA GLU A 173 8.36 -20.60 5.16
C GLU A 173 8.71 -19.16 5.57
N GLU A 174 7.72 -18.47 6.11
CA GLU A 174 7.87 -17.15 6.71
C GLU A 174 8.79 -17.19 7.94
N PRO A 175 9.62 -16.16 8.19
CA PRO A 175 9.74 -14.94 7.40
C PRO A 175 10.81 -14.99 6.30
N ARG A 176 11.56 -16.08 6.18
CA ARG A 176 12.78 -16.12 5.33
C ARG A 176 12.42 -16.07 3.85
N ASN A 177 11.39 -16.79 3.43
CA ASN A 177 10.96 -16.73 2.04
C ASN A 177 10.53 -15.32 1.61
N VAL A 178 9.79 -14.59 2.44
CA VAL A 178 9.36 -13.21 2.16
C VAL A 178 10.56 -12.30 1.91
N ILE A 179 11.59 -12.40 2.76
CA ILE A 179 12.83 -11.61 2.62
C ILE A 179 13.57 -11.98 1.33
N ASN A 180 13.78 -13.28 1.10
CA ASN A 180 14.51 -13.76 -0.08
C ASN A 180 13.80 -13.42 -1.39
N THR A 181 12.47 -13.57 -1.43
CA THR A 181 11.65 -13.19 -2.58
C THR A 181 11.75 -11.69 -2.83
N LEU A 182 11.66 -10.87 -1.77
CA LEU A 182 11.80 -9.41 -1.90
C LEU A 182 13.15 -9.04 -2.50
N GLU A 183 14.24 -9.61 -1.98
CA GLU A 183 15.58 -9.38 -2.53
C GLU A 183 15.68 -9.80 -4.00
N ALA A 184 15.11 -10.95 -4.37
CA ALA A 184 15.11 -11.43 -5.73
C ALA A 184 14.35 -10.47 -6.66
N VAL A 185 13.17 -9.97 -6.26
CA VAL A 185 12.39 -8.99 -7.03
C VAL A 185 13.16 -7.69 -7.21
N LEU A 186 13.78 -7.18 -6.15
CA LEU A 186 14.56 -5.93 -6.20
C LEU A 186 15.79 -6.08 -7.13
N LYS A 187 16.43 -7.24 -7.15
CA LYS A 187 17.61 -7.54 -7.99
C LYS A 187 17.26 -7.98 -9.41
N SER A 188 15.99 -8.29 -9.71
CA SER A 188 15.63 -8.91 -11.00
C SER A 188 15.64 -7.96 -12.20
N GLY A 189 15.92 -6.67 -12.00
CA GLY A 189 15.80 -5.63 -13.04
C GLY A 189 14.37 -5.36 -13.54
N ILE A 190 13.34 -5.84 -12.81
CA ILE A 190 11.95 -5.61 -13.21
C ILE A 190 11.47 -4.20 -12.88
N ILE A 191 12.02 -3.62 -11.81
CA ILE A 191 11.79 -2.24 -11.40
C ILE A 191 12.84 -1.41 -12.12
N THR A 192 12.40 -0.60 -13.07
CA THR A 192 13.30 0.22 -13.92
C THR A 192 13.54 1.60 -13.33
N ASP A 193 12.64 2.07 -12.47
CA ASP A 193 12.78 3.35 -11.78
C ASP A 193 11.91 3.35 -10.52
N TYR A 194 12.40 3.97 -9.45
CA TYR A 194 11.64 4.19 -8.22
C TYR A 194 12.26 5.35 -7.43
N HIS A 195 11.44 6.03 -6.64
CA HIS A 195 11.95 6.97 -5.62
C HIS A 195 12.02 6.28 -4.25
N SER A 196 10.94 5.61 -3.85
CA SER A 196 10.90 4.82 -2.64
C SER A 196 9.94 3.65 -2.77
N LEU A 197 10.28 2.54 -2.13
CA LEU A 197 9.46 1.35 -1.99
C LEU A 197 9.16 1.09 -0.51
N ASN A 198 8.90 2.16 0.25
CA ASN A 198 8.60 2.03 1.67
C ASN A 198 7.24 1.37 1.81
N PHE A 199 7.14 0.25 2.51
CA PHE A 199 5.87 -0.45 2.66
C PHE A 199 5.68 -1.04 4.04
N ILE A 200 4.41 -1.31 4.36
CA ILE A 200 4.02 -2.21 5.44
C ILE A 200 3.17 -3.32 4.81
N MET A 201 3.49 -4.57 5.14
CA MET A 201 2.78 -5.74 4.63
C MET A 201 2.39 -6.66 5.79
N GLY A 202 1.13 -7.05 5.85
CA GLY A 202 0.60 -8.01 6.82
C GLY A 202 0.43 -9.38 6.21
N SER A 203 0.97 -10.40 6.87
CA SER A 203 0.69 -11.81 6.61
C SER A 203 -0.16 -12.41 7.73
N HIS A 204 -0.43 -13.71 7.68
CA HIS A 204 -1.12 -14.40 8.76
C HIS A 204 -0.30 -14.52 10.06
N ARG A 205 1.02 -14.25 10.02
CA ARG A 205 1.94 -14.40 11.17
C ARG A 205 2.73 -13.16 11.50
N TYR A 206 3.07 -12.34 10.50
CA TYR A 206 4.04 -11.26 10.64
C TYR A 206 3.50 -9.95 10.06
N LEU A 207 4.01 -8.86 10.61
CA LEU A 207 3.93 -7.54 10.00
C LEU A 207 5.34 -7.18 9.52
N TYR A 208 5.50 -7.05 8.21
CA TYR A 208 6.76 -6.66 7.57
C TYR A 208 6.75 -5.16 7.33
N ALA A 209 7.89 -4.51 7.53
CA ALA A 209 8.11 -3.12 7.18
C ALA A 209 9.42 -3.00 6.39
N LEU A 210 9.38 -2.30 5.26
CA LEU A 210 10.56 -1.98 4.46
C LEU A 210 10.73 -0.47 4.38
N ARG A 211 11.98 -0.02 4.54
CA ARG A 211 12.43 1.30 4.11
C ARG A 211 13.45 1.12 3.00
N TYR A 212 13.15 1.62 1.81
CA TYR A 212 14.02 1.49 0.65
C TYR A 212 13.81 2.70 -0.27
N TYR A 213 14.88 3.46 -0.54
CA TYR A 213 14.85 4.72 -1.26
C TYR A 213 16.03 4.81 -2.22
N ASN A 214 15.82 5.51 -3.34
CA ASN A 214 16.86 5.78 -4.31
C ASN A 214 17.50 7.14 -4.00
N GLU A 215 18.72 7.12 -3.45
CA GLU A 215 19.47 8.33 -3.04
C GLU A 215 19.83 9.25 -4.21
N GLU A 216 19.99 8.71 -5.41
CA GLU A 216 20.34 9.47 -6.62
C GLU A 216 19.15 10.23 -7.21
N ARG A 217 17.93 9.90 -6.78
CA ARG A 217 16.73 10.66 -7.09
C ARG A 217 16.62 11.81 -6.08
N GLU A 218 17.41 12.86 -6.30
CA GLU A 218 17.22 14.14 -5.60
C GLU A 218 15.76 14.59 -5.68
N GLU A 219 15.37 15.30 -4.64
CA GLU A 219 14.03 15.56 -4.17
C GLU A 219 13.13 16.39 -5.12
N TYR A 220 13.05 16.18 -6.45
CA TYR A 220 12.05 16.87 -7.28
C TYR A 220 11.63 16.16 -8.58
N GLU A 221 10.30 16.10 -8.81
CA GLU A 221 9.59 16.60 -10.00
C GLU A 221 8.17 16.02 -10.09
N GLN A 222 7.23 16.80 -10.66
CA GLN A 222 5.85 16.40 -10.95
C GLN A 222 5.83 15.31 -12.04
N LYS A 223 6.00 14.05 -11.65
CA LYS A 223 6.30 12.94 -12.59
C LYS A 223 5.11 12.29 -13.31
N TYR A 224 3.91 12.82 -13.12
CA TYR A 224 2.71 12.30 -13.77
C TYR A 224 1.82 13.39 -14.36
N THR A 225 2.31 14.59 -14.69
CA THR A 225 1.50 15.57 -15.44
C THR A 225 1.00 15.01 -16.77
#